data_AF-A0A6A6L9K4-F1
#
_entry.id   AF-A0A6A6L9K4-F1
#
_cell.length_a   1.000
_cell.length_b   1.000
_cell.length_c   1.000
_cell.angle_alpha   90.00
_cell.angle_beta   90.00
_cell.angle_gamma   90.00
#
_symmetry.space_group_name_H-M   'P 1'
#
loop_
_entity.id
_entity.type
_entity.pdbx_description
1 polymer ?
#
loop_
_entity_poly.entity_id
_entity_poly.type
_entity_poly.pdbx_seq_one_letter_code
_entity_poly.pdbx_strand_id
1 'polypeptide(L)'
;MSNTVKTSAGSENCSLSVSVICNSNGVQGPHSLEKLGTCDYAAVLQHPSGCAIVVSVHGKGWGWFGTLVIIILCLFGGYMLVGAAYRYFFLGVRGLDMIPNLDFWVRLPQRTQCTAASLGHSIEKKKGSIVVVHLWCGNLEDQQKVIDALILQSIFKQLQFNSTFSSGESVLRHLGCTIKLLHNQVLRFPDSLEKKWDKLPFAIGKTPEGCDIFSGRWVRDESTHPLYEESECPYIQPQLTCQEHGRPDKEYQYWRWQPHGCDLPSFNATLMLETLRGKRMMFVGDSLNRGQYVSMVCLLHRLIPEDAKSMETFDSLTVFTAKEYNATIEFYWAPFLLESNSDNAVIHRISDRIVRKGSINKHGRHWKRVDIIVFNTYLWWMTGLKMKILQGSFDDEVKDIVEIPTEDAYRMAMKSMLRWEHRMGRRTRSQLLQTTLIDNTTYWGSDCRKGVMEVIGEVFRKSKFPISFLNITQLSSYRKDAHTSIYKKQWNPLTPEQLANPVSYADCVHWCLPGLQDTWNELLFTKLFYP
;
A
#
# COMPACT_ATOMS: atom_id res chain seq x y z
N MET A 1 -37.19 -32.14 34.42
CA MET A 1 -37.61 -33.24 33.51
C MET A 1 -38.04 -34.40 34.39
N SER A 2 -39.20 -35.01 34.14
CA SER A 2 -39.62 -36.23 34.85
C SER A 2 -39.41 -37.42 33.92
N ASN A 3 -38.65 -38.43 34.38
CA ASN A 3 -38.37 -39.64 33.62
C ASN A 3 -38.98 -40.84 34.36
N THR A 4 -40.05 -41.41 33.80
CA THR A 4 -40.70 -42.60 34.38
C THR A 4 -39.94 -43.86 33.97
N VAL A 5 -39.35 -44.56 34.93
CA VAL A 5 -38.74 -45.89 34.71
C VAL A 5 -39.79 -46.96 35.03
N LYS A 6 -40.10 -47.82 34.06
CA LYS A 6 -40.96 -49.00 34.28
C LYS A 6 -40.10 -50.23 34.55
N THR A 7 -40.36 -50.91 35.66
CA THR A 7 -39.88 -52.27 35.93
C THR A 7 -41.00 -53.29 35.70
N SER A 8 -40.66 -54.50 35.27
CA SER A 8 -41.62 -55.48 34.78
C SER A 8 -41.96 -56.56 35.81
N ALA A 9 -43.19 -56.52 36.34
CA ALA A 9 -44.07 -57.64 36.72
C ALA A 9 -45.00 -57.25 37.89
N GLY A 10 -46.31 -57.50 37.76
CA GLY A 10 -47.25 -57.41 38.89
C GLY A 10 -47.88 -56.04 39.17
N SER A 11 -48.81 -55.62 38.30
CA SER A 11 -50.00 -54.79 38.58
C SER A 11 -50.02 -53.61 39.59
N GLU A 12 -48.92 -52.90 39.89
CA GLU A 12 -48.96 -51.47 40.28
C GLU A 12 -47.89 -50.67 39.52
N ASN A 13 -48.26 -49.55 38.89
CA ASN A 13 -47.32 -48.71 38.13
C ASN A 13 -46.59 -47.73 39.07
N CYS A 14 -45.68 -48.25 39.87
CA CYS A 14 -44.89 -47.47 40.83
C CYS A 14 -44.00 -46.43 40.13
N SER A 15 -44.01 -45.19 40.62
CA SER A 15 -43.27 -44.06 40.07
C SER A 15 -42.29 -43.44 41.07
N LEU A 16 -41.12 -43.03 40.56
CA LEU A 16 -40.11 -42.29 41.33
C LEU A 16 -40.04 -40.86 40.79
N SER A 17 -40.36 -39.89 41.63
CA SER A 17 -40.27 -38.46 41.32
C SER A 17 -39.06 -37.84 42.00
N VAL A 18 -38.14 -37.24 41.23
CA VAL A 18 -36.96 -36.55 41.75
C VAL A 18 -37.03 -35.07 41.42
N SER A 19 -37.13 -34.24 42.45
CA SER A 19 -37.17 -32.78 42.35
C SER A 19 -35.79 -32.19 42.61
N VAL A 20 -35.19 -31.57 41.59
CA VAL A 20 -33.89 -30.89 41.71
C VAL A 20 -34.11 -29.41 42.01
N ILE A 21 -33.62 -28.95 43.16
CA ILE A 21 -33.70 -27.56 43.60
C ILE A 21 -32.35 -26.87 43.35
N CYS A 22 -32.39 -25.63 42.85
CA CYS A 22 -31.22 -24.77 42.67
C CYS A 22 -30.53 -24.49 44.01
N ASN A 23 -29.26 -24.87 44.13
CA ASN A 23 -28.36 -24.40 45.18
C ASN A 23 -27.00 -24.14 44.56
N SER A 24 -26.51 -22.88 44.63
CA SER A 24 -25.26 -22.45 44.01
C SER A 24 -24.00 -22.88 44.76
N ASN A 25 -24.13 -23.29 46.02
CA ASN A 25 -23.00 -23.36 46.96
C ASN A 25 -22.38 -24.77 47.09
N GLY A 26 -22.95 -25.77 46.39
CA GLY A 26 -22.45 -27.14 46.39
C GLY A 26 -23.51 -28.16 46.01
N VAL A 27 -23.11 -29.43 45.92
CA VAL A 27 -24.01 -30.56 45.67
C VAL A 27 -24.36 -31.24 46.99
N GLN A 28 -25.65 -31.41 47.28
CA GLN A 28 -26.13 -32.22 48.39
C GLN A 28 -27.10 -33.28 47.88
N GLY A 29 -26.80 -34.55 48.22
CA GLY A 29 -27.64 -35.70 47.91
C GLY A 29 -28.97 -35.69 48.68
N PRO A 30 -29.92 -36.57 48.32
CA PRO A 30 -31.22 -36.61 48.96
C PRO A 30 -31.07 -37.22 50.36
N HIS A 31 -31.36 -36.45 51.40
CA HIS A 31 -31.21 -36.90 52.80
C HIS A 31 -32.32 -37.83 53.29
N SER A 32 -33.44 -37.93 52.56
CA SER A 32 -34.48 -38.94 52.75
C SER A 32 -35.22 -39.24 51.43
N LEU A 33 -35.80 -40.44 51.34
CA LEU A 33 -36.80 -40.81 50.33
C LEU A 33 -38.15 -40.88 51.04
N GLU A 34 -39.12 -40.10 50.60
CA GLU A 34 -40.46 -40.09 51.18
C GLU A 34 -41.39 -40.98 50.36
N LYS A 35 -42.07 -41.93 51.01
CA LYS A 35 -42.96 -42.87 50.35
C LYS A 35 -44.38 -42.31 50.34
N LEU A 36 -44.96 -42.17 49.16
CA LEU A 36 -46.32 -41.69 48.95
C LEU A 36 -47.17 -42.87 48.46
N GLY A 37 -48.17 -43.27 49.23
CA GLY A 37 -49.03 -44.41 48.88
C GLY A 37 -48.35 -45.79 48.98
N THR A 38 -48.84 -46.75 48.21
CA THR A 38 -48.42 -48.17 48.28
C THR A 38 -47.03 -48.42 47.70
N CYS A 39 -46.61 -47.70 46.64
CA CYS A 39 -45.29 -47.89 46.04
C CYS A 39 -44.68 -46.68 45.31
N ASP A 40 -45.26 -45.49 45.34
CA ASP A 40 -44.62 -44.28 44.79
C ASP A 40 -43.61 -43.67 45.77
N TYR A 41 -42.56 -43.07 45.23
CA TYR A 41 -41.47 -42.47 46.00
C TYR A 41 -41.10 -41.08 45.49
N ALA A 42 -40.84 -40.16 46.41
CA ALA A 42 -40.36 -38.81 46.12
C ALA A 42 -38.99 -38.57 46.77
N ALA A 43 -38.10 -37.90 46.04
CA ALA A 43 -36.79 -37.47 46.54
C ALA A 43 -36.49 -36.02 46.10
N VAL A 44 -35.84 -35.26 46.98
CA VAL A 44 -35.42 -33.88 46.69
C VAL A 44 -33.89 -33.80 46.73
N LEU A 45 -33.30 -33.23 45.69
CA LEU A 45 -31.84 -33.13 45.52
C LEU A 45 -31.46 -31.67 45.27
N GLN A 46 -30.35 -31.19 45.85
CA GLN A 46 -29.89 -29.82 45.65
C GLN A 46 -28.62 -29.80 44.79
N HIS A 47 -28.67 -29.09 43.66
CA HIS A 47 -27.59 -29.06 42.67
C HIS A 47 -27.47 -27.70 41.95
N PRO A 48 -26.26 -27.20 41.65
CA PRO A 48 -26.07 -25.95 40.90
C PRO A 48 -26.72 -25.98 39.51
N SER A 49 -26.75 -27.13 38.85
CA SER A 49 -27.41 -27.31 37.54
C SER A 49 -28.94 -27.21 37.58
N GLY A 50 -29.56 -27.14 38.77
CA GLY A 50 -30.98 -26.80 38.91
C GLY A 50 -31.25 -25.29 38.77
N CYS A 51 -30.22 -24.45 38.76
CA CYS A 51 -30.34 -23.01 38.62
C CYS A 51 -30.55 -22.61 37.16
N ALA A 52 -31.64 -21.91 36.87
CA ALA A 52 -31.94 -21.42 35.52
C ALA A 52 -30.92 -20.35 35.10
N ILE A 53 -30.16 -20.62 34.05
CA ILE A 53 -29.22 -19.64 33.47
C ILE A 53 -30.03 -18.64 32.64
N VAL A 54 -29.97 -17.36 33.01
CA VAL A 54 -30.80 -16.33 32.39
C VAL A 54 -30.26 -15.95 31.00
N VAL A 55 -30.86 -16.51 29.95
CA VAL A 55 -30.57 -16.15 28.57
C VAL A 55 -31.34 -14.87 28.19
N SER A 56 -30.74 -13.73 28.53
CA SER A 56 -31.21 -12.34 28.32
C SER A 56 -32.40 -11.88 29.20
N VAL A 57 -32.27 -10.67 29.76
CA VAL A 57 -33.36 -9.93 30.41
C VAL A 57 -33.67 -8.70 29.57
N HIS A 58 -34.84 -8.65 28.93
CA HIS A 58 -35.31 -7.48 28.19
C HIS A 58 -36.16 -6.58 29.11
N GLY A 59 -35.51 -5.90 30.06
CA GLY A 59 -36.17 -5.00 31.03
C GLY A 59 -36.23 -3.56 30.56
N LYS A 60 -37.42 -3.05 30.20
CA LYS A 60 -37.64 -1.62 29.91
C LYS A 60 -37.54 -0.78 31.20
N GLY A 61 -36.53 0.07 31.30
CA GLY A 61 -36.32 0.98 32.44
C GLY A 61 -35.78 2.36 32.02
N TRP A 62 -36.45 3.06 31.10
CA TRP A 62 -35.97 4.32 30.50
C TRP A 62 -36.89 5.55 30.70
N GLY A 63 -37.93 5.45 31.55
CA GLY A 63 -38.93 6.50 31.72
C GLY A 63 -38.36 7.84 32.22
N TRP A 64 -37.64 7.83 33.36
CA TRP A 64 -37.08 9.05 33.94
C TRP A 64 -35.91 9.62 33.15
N PHE A 65 -34.99 8.79 32.67
CA PHE A 65 -33.83 9.25 31.90
C PHE A 65 -34.24 9.84 30.54
N GLY A 66 -35.18 9.21 29.84
CA GLY A 66 -35.74 9.74 28.60
C GLY A 66 -36.44 11.10 28.81
N THR A 67 -37.22 11.24 29.88
CA THR A 67 -37.92 12.50 30.21
C THR A 67 -36.92 13.61 30.55
N LEU A 68 -35.87 13.31 31.32
CA LEU A 68 -34.79 14.26 31.64
C LEU A 68 -34.05 14.73 30.38
N VAL A 69 -33.70 13.81 29.47
CA VAL A 69 -33.02 14.14 28.20
C VAL A 69 -33.91 15.03 27.32
N ILE A 70 -35.21 14.77 27.23
CA ILE A 70 -36.15 15.60 26.48
C ILE A 70 -36.23 17.01 27.07
N ILE A 71 -36.31 17.16 28.40
CA ILE A 71 -36.32 18.47 29.06
C ILE A 71 -35.03 19.26 28.76
N ILE A 72 -33.86 18.60 28.83
CA ILE A 72 -32.56 19.20 28.50
C ILE A 72 -32.53 19.67 27.04
N LEU A 73 -33.00 18.85 26.09
CA LEU A 73 -33.07 19.20 24.67
C LEU A 73 -34.02 20.36 24.40
N CYS A 74 -35.17 20.44 25.09
CA CYS A 74 -36.12 21.54 24.96
C CYS A 74 -35.55 22.87 25.50
N LEU A 75 -34.92 22.84 26.67
CA LEU A 75 -34.24 24.02 27.25
C LEU A 75 -33.09 24.49 26.34
N PHE A 76 -32.33 23.54 25.77
CA PHE A 76 -31.27 23.83 24.82
C PHE A 76 -31.79 24.47 23.52
N GLY A 77 -32.88 23.95 22.96
CA GLY A 77 -33.55 24.54 21.80
C GLY A 77 -34.04 25.97 22.06
N GLY A 78 -34.62 26.21 23.24
CA GLY A 78 -35.03 27.55 23.69
C GLY A 78 -33.85 28.53 23.78
N TYR A 79 -32.74 28.12 24.40
CA TYR A 79 -31.51 28.91 24.48
C TYR A 79 -30.98 29.30 23.10
N MET A 80 -30.92 28.34 22.17
CA MET A 80 -30.43 28.58 20.80
C MET A 80 -31.33 29.56 20.03
N LEU A 81 -32.65 29.41 20.11
CA LEU A 81 -33.61 30.29 19.40
C LEU A 81 -33.63 31.71 19.98
N VAL A 82 -33.72 31.85 21.31
CA VAL A 82 -33.75 33.17 21.97
C VAL A 82 -32.41 33.90 21.79
N GLY A 83 -31.29 33.19 21.96
CA GLY A 83 -29.96 33.76 21.76
C GLY A 83 -29.68 34.18 20.31
N ALA A 84 -30.19 33.40 19.33
CA ALA A 84 -30.08 33.75 17.92
C ALA A 84 -30.97 34.96 17.55
N ALA A 85 -32.21 35.00 18.01
CA ALA A 85 -33.10 36.14 17.80
C ALA A 85 -32.53 37.42 18.44
N TYR A 86 -31.98 37.33 19.66
CA TYR A 86 -31.33 38.45 20.33
C TYR A 86 -30.12 38.97 19.53
N ARG A 87 -29.24 38.08 19.06
CA ARG A 87 -28.09 38.43 18.22
C ARG A 87 -28.48 39.05 16.88
N TYR A 88 -29.58 38.60 16.29
CA TYR A 88 -30.09 39.14 15.02
C TYR A 88 -30.69 40.55 15.18
N PHE A 89 -31.65 40.70 16.10
CA PHE A 89 -32.45 41.93 16.22
C PHE A 89 -31.78 43.03 17.03
N PHE A 90 -31.02 42.69 18.09
CA PHE A 90 -30.41 43.70 18.99
C PHE A 90 -28.92 43.93 18.74
N LEU A 91 -28.20 42.94 18.19
CA LEU A 91 -26.76 43.06 17.88
C LEU A 91 -26.47 43.14 16.37
N GLY A 92 -27.48 43.01 15.51
CA GLY A 92 -27.35 43.16 14.06
C GLY A 92 -26.51 42.08 13.37
N VAL A 93 -26.17 40.99 14.06
CA VAL A 93 -25.28 39.93 13.55
C VAL A 93 -26.03 39.08 12.52
N ARG A 94 -25.43 38.91 11.34
CA ARG A 94 -26.00 38.14 10.22
C ARG A 94 -25.13 36.95 9.87
N GLY A 95 -25.74 35.85 9.43
CA GLY A 95 -25.02 34.62 9.07
C GLY A 95 -24.88 33.66 10.27
N LEU A 96 -23.87 32.78 10.21
CA LEU A 96 -23.72 31.68 11.17
C LEU A 96 -23.34 32.14 12.59
N ASP A 97 -22.72 33.31 12.73
CA ASP A 97 -22.29 33.89 14.02
C ASP A 97 -23.47 34.34 14.92
N MET A 98 -24.68 34.31 14.35
CA MET A 98 -25.94 34.44 15.09
C MET A 98 -26.14 33.31 16.10
N ILE A 99 -25.50 32.15 15.91
CA ILE A 99 -25.55 31.01 16.84
C ILE A 99 -24.76 31.32 18.13
N PRO A 100 -25.36 31.22 19.33
CA PRO A 100 -24.63 31.38 20.59
C PRO A 100 -23.52 30.32 20.76
N ASN A 101 -22.32 30.77 21.14
CA ASN A 101 -21.15 29.94 21.43
C ASN A 101 -20.72 29.00 20.28
N LEU A 102 -20.77 29.48 19.03
CA LEU A 102 -20.41 28.71 17.82
C LEU A 102 -19.08 27.95 17.93
N ASP A 103 -18.03 28.57 18.48
CA ASP A 103 -16.70 27.96 18.66
C ASP A 103 -16.69 26.72 19.56
N PHE A 104 -17.63 26.60 20.50
CA PHE A 104 -17.79 25.41 21.34
C PHE A 104 -18.36 24.25 20.53
N TRP A 105 -19.39 24.51 19.70
CA TRP A 105 -20.05 23.50 18.88
C TRP A 105 -19.15 22.93 17.78
N VAL A 106 -18.28 23.77 17.20
CA VAL A 106 -17.30 23.36 16.17
C VAL A 106 -16.24 22.40 16.71
N ARG A 107 -15.99 22.39 18.03
CA ARG A 107 -14.96 21.55 18.68
C ARG A 107 -15.47 20.19 19.18
N LEU A 108 -16.76 19.88 19.06
CA LEU A 108 -17.32 18.61 19.54
C LEU A 108 -17.05 17.42 18.57
N PRO A 109 -16.75 16.20 19.08
CA PRO A 109 -16.43 15.04 18.24
C PRO A 109 -17.57 14.61 17.31
N GLN A 110 -17.24 14.16 16.09
CA GLN A 110 -18.17 13.87 14.99
C GLN A 110 -19.35 12.92 15.26
N ARG A 111 -19.37 12.17 16.37
CA ARG A 111 -20.46 11.22 16.68
C ARG A 111 -21.81 11.88 16.99
N THR A 112 -21.84 13.17 17.35
CA THR A 112 -23.09 13.91 17.65
C THR A 112 -23.59 14.76 16.47
N GLN A 113 -22.85 14.88 15.37
CA GLN A 113 -23.22 15.73 14.22
C GLN A 113 -24.33 15.14 13.32
N CYS A 114 -24.80 13.91 13.59
CA CYS A 114 -25.67 13.15 12.69
C CYS A 114 -27.13 13.61 12.57
N THR A 115 -27.57 14.65 13.29
CA THR A 115 -28.96 15.15 13.26
C THR A 115 -29.13 16.55 12.66
N ALA A 116 -28.05 17.29 12.37
CA ALA A 116 -28.11 18.68 11.89
C ALA A 116 -27.68 18.88 10.41
N ALA A 117 -27.45 17.79 9.67
CA ALA A 117 -26.87 17.83 8.33
C ALA A 117 -27.90 17.72 7.18
N SER A 118 -28.84 18.67 7.08
CA SER A 118 -29.68 18.82 5.86
C SER A 118 -29.65 20.21 5.21
N LEU A 119 -29.21 21.28 5.90
CA LEU A 119 -29.12 22.64 5.33
C LEU A 119 -27.69 23.10 4.98
N GLY A 120 -26.65 22.34 5.34
CA GLY A 120 -25.24 22.74 5.15
C GLY A 120 -24.55 22.18 3.90
N HIS A 121 -25.26 21.49 3.01
CA HIS A 121 -24.63 20.74 1.90
C HIS A 121 -24.55 21.51 0.58
N SER A 122 -24.02 22.74 0.62
CA SER A 122 -23.50 23.42 -0.56
C SER A 122 -22.31 24.31 -0.19
N ILE A 123 -21.33 24.40 -1.09
CA ILE A 123 -20.08 25.18 -0.95
C ILE A 123 -19.05 24.60 0.06
N GLU A 124 -18.65 23.35 -0.13
CA GLU A 124 -17.30 22.91 0.24
C GLU A 124 -16.40 23.00 -1.01
N LYS A 125 -15.26 23.71 -0.93
CA LYS A 125 -14.35 23.90 -2.08
C LYS A 125 -13.93 22.56 -2.67
N LYS A 126 -14.01 22.42 -4.00
CA LYS A 126 -13.58 21.24 -4.77
C LYS A 126 -12.05 21.03 -4.68
N LYS A 127 -11.54 20.45 -3.58
CA LYS A 127 -10.20 19.85 -3.57
C LYS A 127 -10.26 18.48 -4.24
N GLY A 128 -9.37 18.25 -5.20
CA GLY A 128 -9.11 16.95 -5.83
C GLY A 128 -7.70 16.50 -5.48
N SER A 129 -7.57 15.39 -4.77
CA SER A 129 -6.30 14.73 -4.47
C SER A 129 -5.77 13.93 -5.66
N ILE A 130 -4.46 13.67 -5.78
CA ILE A 130 -3.82 13.14 -6.99
C ILE A 130 -2.95 11.93 -6.64
N VAL A 131 -3.50 10.74 -6.80
CA VAL A 131 -2.72 9.49 -6.69
C VAL A 131 -1.69 9.42 -7.81
N VAL A 132 -0.63 8.66 -7.65
CA VAL A 132 0.43 8.38 -8.62
C VAL A 132 0.78 6.90 -8.43
N VAL A 133 1.24 6.16 -9.45
CA VAL A 133 1.83 4.83 -9.30
C VAL A 133 3.10 4.73 -10.12
N HIS A 134 4.12 4.25 -9.45
CA HIS A 134 5.45 4.07 -9.95
C HIS A 134 5.71 2.57 -9.98
N LEU A 135 6.16 2.02 -11.10
CA LEU A 135 6.50 0.61 -11.21
C LEU A 135 7.84 0.52 -11.93
N TRP A 136 8.87 0.24 -11.13
CA TRP A 136 10.23 0.02 -11.61
C TRP A 136 10.53 -1.46 -11.66
N CYS A 137 11.23 -1.87 -12.71
CA CYS A 137 11.88 -3.15 -12.80
C CYS A 137 13.38 -3.00 -13.15
N GLY A 138 14.22 -3.82 -12.52
CA GLY A 138 15.63 -4.10 -12.86
C GLY A 138 16.25 -5.00 -11.77
N ASN A 139 17.57 -5.16 -11.71
CA ASN A 139 18.28 -6.18 -12.47
C ASN A 139 19.09 -7.08 -11.48
N LEU A 140 18.88 -8.39 -11.43
CA LEU A 140 19.63 -9.38 -10.64
C LEU A 140 20.48 -10.32 -11.53
N GLU A 141 21.03 -9.80 -12.63
CA GLU A 141 21.73 -10.61 -13.65
C GLU A 141 23.11 -11.17 -13.21
N ASP A 142 23.53 -10.94 -11.96
CA ASP A 142 24.80 -11.44 -11.41
C ASP A 142 24.67 -12.61 -10.42
N GLN A 143 23.45 -13.00 -10.01
CA GLN A 143 23.25 -14.21 -9.19
C GLN A 143 23.08 -15.47 -10.07
N GLN A 144 22.50 -15.36 -11.27
CA GLN A 144 22.30 -16.51 -12.15
C GLN A 144 23.62 -17.11 -12.66
N LYS A 145 24.63 -16.27 -12.94
CA LYS A 145 25.96 -16.73 -13.36
C LYS A 145 26.67 -17.59 -12.29
N VAL A 146 26.35 -17.38 -11.00
CA VAL A 146 26.90 -18.19 -9.90
C VAL A 146 26.22 -19.57 -9.86
N ILE A 147 24.90 -19.63 -10.07
CA ILE A 147 24.17 -20.90 -10.18
C ILE A 147 24.63 -21.68 -11.42
N ASP A 148 24.75 -21.02 -12.57
CA ASP A 148 25.20 -21.66 -13.81
C ASP A 148 26.67 -22.11 -13.72
N ALA A 149 27.55 -21.35 -13.04
CA ALA A 149 28.93 -21.77 -12.75
C ALA A 149 29.01 -22.95 -11.78
N LEU A 150 28.16 -23.01 -10.74
CA LEU A 150 28.10 -24.13 -9.81
C LEU A 150 27.50 -25.39 -10.46
N ILE A 151 26.49 -25.23 -11.33
CA ILE A 151 25.93 -26.31 -12.15
C ILE A 151 26.98 -26.80 -13.16
N LEU A 152 27.70 -25.91 -13.84
CA LEU A 152 28.79 -26.28 -14.74
C LEU A 152 29.94 -26.99 -14.01
N GLN A 153 30.32 -26.57 -12.80
CA GLN A 153 31.31 -27.29 -11.97
C GLN A 153 30.80 -28.67 -11.52
N SER A 154 29.50 -28.81 -11.25
CA SER A 154 28.90 -30.11 -10.91
C SER A 154 28.87 -31.06 -12.13
N ILE A 155 28.50 -30.56 -13.31
CA ILE A 155 28.47 -31.32 -14.57
C ILE A 155 29.88 -31.69 -15.03
N PHE A 156 30.87 -30.79 -14.94
CA PHE A 156 32.27 -31.11 -15.28
C PHE A 156 32.90 -32.17 -14.35
N LYS A 157 32.37 -32.35 -13.14
CA LYS A 157 32.79 -33.44 -12.24
C LYS A 157 32.15 -34.79 -12.55
N GLN A 158 31.11 -34.85 -13.38
CA GLN A 158 30.45 -36.11 -13.77
C GLN A 158 30.85 -36.63 -15.16
N LEU A 159 31.53 -35.82 -15.99
CA LEU A 159 31.87 -36.19 -17.38
C LEU A 159 33.38 -36.14 -17.64
N GLN A 160 34.14 -37.05 -17.02
CA GLN A 160 35.44 -37.45 -17.54
C GLN A 160 35.30 -38.64 -18.50
N PHE A 161 35.59 -38.38 -19.78
CA PHE A 161 35.97 -39.30 -20.85
C PHE A 161 35.07 -40.53 -21.14
N ASN A 162 34.47 -40.56 -22.34
CA ASN A 162 35.09 -41.33 -23.42
C ASN A 162 34.58 -41.02 -24.85
N SER A 163 35.43 -41.37 -25.83
CA SER A 163 35.18 -41.55 -27.28
C SER A 163 34.68 -40.37 -28.14
N THR A 164 35.63 -39.88 -28.95
CA THR A 164 35.52 -39.41 -30.34
C THR A 164 34.24 -39.71 -31.14
N PHE A 165 33.71 -38.69 -31.83
CA PHE A 165 33.18 -38.83 -33.20
C PHE A 165 33.34 -37.53 -34.01
N SER A 166 33.42 -37.63 -35.34
CA SER A 166 33.83 -36.54 -36.25
C SER A 166 32.74 -36.11 -37.22
N SER A 167 32.89 -34.88 -37.75
CA SER A 167 32.19 -34.28 -38.92
C SER A 167 30.69 -34.00 -38.78
N GLY A 168 30.21 -32.88 -39.33
CA GLY A 168 28.78 -32.52 -39.27
C GLY A 168 28.34 -31.11 -39.69
N GLU A 169 29.11 -30.37 -40.49
CA GLU A 169 28.65 -29.09 -41.06
C GLU A 169 27.56 -29.31 -42.15
N SER A 170 26.30 -29.58 -41.77
CA SER A 170 25.22 -29.68 -42.77
C SER A 170 23.76 -29.49 -42.31
N VAL A 171 23.46 -29.17 -41.04
CA VAL A 171 22.04 -29.10 -40.57
C VAL A 171 21.52 -27.67 -40.32
N LEU A 172 22.40 -26.68 -40.13
CA LEU A 172 22.01 -25.28 -39.84
C LEU A 172 21.53 -24.45 -41.06
N ARG A 173 21.29 -25.07 -42.22
CA ARG A 173 20.80 -24.38 -43.44
C ARG A 173 19.38 -24.75 -43.89
N HIS A 174 18.59 -25.45 -43.06
CA HIS A 174 17.22 -25.85 -43.44
C HIS A 174 16.08 -25.56 -42.44
N LEU A 175 16.36 -24.89 -41.31
CA LEU A 175 15.31 -24.35 -40.42
C LEU A 175 15.18 -22.80 -40.50
N GLY A 176 16.01 -22.14 -41.31
CA GLY A 176 16.02 -20.68 -41.47
C GLY A 176 15.01 -20.08 -42.46
N CYS A 177 14.01 -20.84 -42.94
CA CYS A 177 13.07 -20.37 -43.96
C CYS A 177 11.56 -20.54 -43.64
N THR A 178 11.17 -21.22 -42.56
CA THR A 178 9.75 -21.53 -42.28
C THR A 178 9.13 -20.69 -41.16
N ILE A 179 9.88 -19.75 -40.56
CA ILE A 179 9.34 -18.75 -39.60
C ILE A 179 9.66 -17.32 -40.09
N LYS A 180 9.45 -17.08 -41.39
CA LYS A 180 9.45 -15.75 -42.02
C LYS A 180 8.13 -15.38 -42.71
N LEU A 181 7.09 -16.21 -42.52
CA LEU A 181 5.76 -16.07 -43.12
C LEU A 181 4.61 -15.96 -42.09
N LEU A 182 4.95 -15.60 -40.84
CA LEU A 182 3.99 -15.17 -39.81
C LEU A 182 4.30 -13.77 -39.27
N HIS A 183 4.89 -12.92 -40.11
CA HIS A 183 4.86 -11.47 -39.91
C HIS A 183 3.51 -10.93 -40.45
N ASN A 184 2.98 -9.88 -39.81
CA ASN A 184 1.77 -9.12 -40.21
C ASN A 184 0.39 -9.64 -39.76
N GLN A 185 0.29 -10.22 -38.56
CA GLN A 185 -0.73 -9.70 -37.64
C GLN A 185 -0.07 -8.75 -36.66
N VAL A 186 0.16 -7.53 -37.14
CA VAL A 186 0.59 -6.40 -36.31
C VAL A 186 -0.56 -6.10 -35.34
N LEU A 187 -0.41 -6.47 -34.08
CA LEU A 187 -1.21 -5.93 -32.99
C LEU A 187 -0.84 -4.45 -32.79
N ARG A 188 -1.33 -3.58 -33.69
CA ARG A 188 -1.41 -2.14 -33.44
C ARG A 188 -2.39 -1.95 -32.30
N PHE A 189 -1.89 -1.97 -31.07
CA PHE A 189 -2.60 -1.38 -29.96
C PHE A 189 -2.70 0.14 -30.23
N PRO A 190 -3.87 0.77 -30.01
CA PRO A 190 -4.04 2.18 -30.32
C PRO A 190 -3.20 3.05 -29.39
N ASP A 191 -2.44 3.99 -29.94
CA ASP A 191 -1.53 4.94 -29.27
C ASP A 191 -2.24 5.98 -28.36
N SER A 192 -3.43 5.69 -27.85
CA SER A 192 -4.22 6.62 -27.03
C SER A 192 -5.01 5.93 -25.92
N LEU A 193 -4.30 5.54 -24.85
CA LEU A 193 -4.92 5.24 -23.55
C LEU A 193 -5.23 6.49 -22.71
N GLU A 194 -4.79 7.68 -23.15
CA GLU A 194 -5.12 8.94 -22.49
C GLU A 194 -6.59 9.33 -22.67
N LYS A 195 -7.42 8.92 -21.71
CA LYS A 195 -8.74 9.54 -21.51
C LYS A 195 -8.53 11.01 -21.19
N LYS A 196 -9.11 11.90 -22.01
CA LYS A 196 -9.04 13.37 -21.84
C LYS A 196 -9.28 13.77 -20.38
N TRP A 197 -8.26 14.36 -19.77
CA TRP A 197 -8.31 14.91 -18.42
C TRP A 197 -8.81 16.35 -18.43
N ASP A 198 -9.64 16.72 -17.45
CA ASP A 198 -9.75 18.11 -17.04
C ASP A 198 -8.39 18.56 -16.45
N LYS A 199 -7.86 19.70 -16.90
CA LYS A 199 -6.58 20.27 -16.43
C LYS A 199 -6.47 20.19 -14.90
N LEU A 200 -5.31 19.76 -14.37
CA LEU A 200 -5.07 19.77 -12.92
C LEU A 200 -5.21 21.22 -12.40
N PRO A 201 -5.80 21.48 -11.22
CA PRO A 201 -6.10 22.85 -10.78
C PRO A 201 -4.87 23.75 -10.63
N PHE A 202 -3.68 23.15 -10.52
CA PHE A 202 -2.38 23.80 -10.39
C PHE A 202 -1.45 23.55 -11.59
N ALA A 203 -1.92 22.88 -12.65
CA ALA A 203 -1.11 22.72 -13.86
C ALA A 203 -0.89 24.07 -14.54
N ILE A 204 0.37 24.40 -14.80
CA ILE A 204 0.78 25.66 -15.42
C ILE A 204 0.58 25.54 -16.93
N GLY A 205 1.34 24.65 -17.57
CA GLY A 205 1.32 24.44 -19.00
C GLY A 205 0.62 23.15 -19.41
N LYS A 206 1.06 22.65 -20.56
CA LYS A 206 0.93 21.28 -21.06
C LYS A 206 2.24 20.93 -21.76
N THR A 207 2.60 19.65 -21.84
CA THR A 207 3.63 19.22 -22.80
C THR A 207 3.17 19.44 -24.25
N PRO A 208 4.10 19.62 -25.21
CA PRO A 208 3.75 19.70 -26.63
C PRO A 208 2.94 18.47 -27.10
N GLU A 209 1.95 18.67 -27.98
CA GLU A 209 1.14 17.57 -28.50
C GLU A 209 2.02 16.53 -29.19
N GLY A 210 1.90 15.26 -28.77
CA GLY A 210 2.73 14.15 -29.27
C GLY A 210 4.06 13.94 -28.54
N CYS A 211 4.43 14.74 -27.53
CA CYS A 211 5.62 14.45 -26.72
C CYS A 211 5.34 13.36 -25.66
N ASP A 212 5.78 12.13 -25.92
CA ASP A 212 5.97 11.14 -24.85
C ASP A 212 7.25 11.45 -24.07
N ILE A 213 7.09 12.04 -22.89
CA ILE A 213 8.20 12.39 -21.99
C ILE A 213 9.00 11.17 -21.49
N PHE A 214 8.50 9.95 -21.68
CA PHE A 214 9.17 8.72 -21.28
C PHE A 214 9.88 7.99 -22.44
N SER A 215 9.74 8.50 -23.66
CA SER A 215 10.45 8.01 -24.85
C SER A 215 11.57 8.99 -25.21
N GLY A 216 12.82 8.55 -25.09
CA GLY A 216 13.96 9.44 -25.06
C GLY A 216 15.29 8.73 -24.89
N ARG A 217 16.31 9.49 -24.50
CA ARG A 217 17.67 9.02 -24.24
C ARG A 217 18.29 9.71 -23.04
N TRP A 218 19.26 9.06 -22.42
CA TRP A 218 20.14 9.70 -21.45
C TRP A 218 21.19 10.58 -22.15
N VAL A 219 21.41 11.76 -21.59
CA VAL A 219 22.39 12.75 -22.07
C VAL A 219 23.24 13.18 -20.88
N ARG A 220 24.56 13.26 -21.06
CA ARG A 220 25.50 13.75 -20.04
C ARG A 220 25.38 15.27 -19.94
N ASP A 221 25.17 15.78 -18.73
CA ASP A 221 24.92 17.20 -18.44
C ASP A 221 25.52 17.56 -17.06
N GLU A 222 26.83 17.81 -17.04
CA GLU A 222 27.59 18.25 -15.86
C GLU A 222 27.24 19.68 -15.42
N SER A 223 26.44 20.41 -16.21
CA SER A 223 26.10 21.82 -15.93
C SER A 223 24.86 21.98 -15.06
N THR A 224 23.94 21.01 -15.12
CA THR A 224 22.68 21.03 -14.36
C THR A 224 22.52 19.87 -13.38
N HIS A 225 23.33 18.81 -13.49
CA HIS A 225 23.26 17.63 -12.65
C HIS A 225 24.56 17.40 -11.86
N PRO A 226 24.50 16.78 -10.66
CA PRO A 226 23.29 16.41 -9.94
C PRO A 226 22.53 17.64 -9.41
N LEU A 227 21.25 17.47 -9.11
CA LEU A 227 20.37 18.56 -8.62
C LEU A 227 20.69 18.98 -7.17
N TYR A 228 21.45 18.17 -6.43
CA TYR A 228 22.01 18.39 -5.10
C TYR A 228 23.20 17.45 -4.90
N GLU A 229 24.13 17.78 -3.99
CA GLU A 229 25.24 16.87 -3.63
C GLU A 229 24.86 15.91 -2.49
N GLU A 230 25.44 14.71 -2.44
CA GLU A 230 25.13 13.69 -1.42
C GLU A 230 25.28 14.23 0.01
N SER A 231 26.32 15.05 0.24
CA SER A 231 26.62 15.69 1.53
C SER A 231 25.69 16.85 1.90
N GLU A 232 24.89 17.38 0.96
CA GLU A 232 23.94 18.46 1.25
C GLU A 232 22.65 17.93 1.90
N CYS A 233 22.26 16.68 1.65
CA CYS A 233 20.99 16.12 2.13
C CYS A 233 21.16 15.14 3.32
N PRO A 234 20.95 15.56 4.58
CA PRO A 234 21.11 14.69 5.76
C PRO A 234 20.00 13.62 5.91
N TYR A 235 19.02 13.60 5.00
CA TYR A 235 17.90 12.65 5.01
C TYR A 235 18.17 11.38 4.19
N ILE A 236 19.29 11.31 3.47
CA ILE A 236 19.66 10.12 2.71
C ILE A 236 19.97 8.99 3.68
N GLN A 237 19.34 7.83 3.47
CA GLN A 237 19.59 6.66 4.30
C GLN A 237 20.97 6.06 3.97
N PRO A 238 21.73 5.55 4.95
CA PRO A 238 23.06 4.97 4.71
C PRO A 238 23.10 3.78 3.71
N GLN A 239 21.96 3.23 3.34
CA GLN A 239 21.83 2.24 2.27
C GLN A 239 21.96 2.84 0.85
N LEU A 240 21.91 4.18 0.72
CA LEU A 240 21.85 4.94 -0.54
C LEU A 240 22.96 6.02 -0.67
N THR A 241 23.69 6.34 0.40
CA THR A 241 24.85 7.28 0.38
C THR A 241 26.09 6.56 -0.15
N CYS A 242 26.25 6.57 -1.48
CA CYS A 242 27.29 5.80 -2.15
C CYS A 242 28.68 6.43 -1.99
N GLN A 243 28.79 7.75 -2.05
CA GLN A 243 30.07 8.45 -1.90
C GLN A 243 30.60 8.31 -0.47
N GLU A 244 29.74 8.48 0.54
CA GLU A 244 30.04 8.24 1.96
C GLU A 244 30.56 6.81 2.19
N HIS A 245 29.99 5.83 1.49
CA HIS A 245 30.38 4.42 1.57
C HIS A 245 31.46 4.02 0.55
N GLY A 246 32.27 4.99 0.10
CA GLY A 246 33.54 4.75 -0.60
C GLY A 246 33.43 4.54 -2.11
N ARG A 247 32.32 4.94 -2.75
CA ARG A 247 32.22 4.93 -4.22
C ARG A 247 33.15 6.00 -4.82
N PRO A 248 34.13 5.61 -5.68
CA PRO A 248 35.14 6.56 -6.17
C PRO A 248 34.67 7.36 -7.39
N ASP A 249 33.72 6.86 -8.15
CA ASP A 249 33.18 7.52 -9.35
C ASP A 249 31.97 8.40 -9.01
N LYS A 250 31.89 9.58 -9.65
CA LYS A 250 30.70 10.44 -9.65
C LYS A 250 29.97 10.48 -10.99
N GLU A 251 30.49 9.83 -12.03
CA GLU A 251 29.98 9.99 -13.41
C GLU A 251 28.50 9.62 -13.58
N TYR A 252 27.99 8.70 -12.75
CA TYR A 252 26.57 8.33 -12.73
C TYR A 252 25.64 9.50 -12.29
N GLN A 253 26.16 10.52 -11.63
CA GLN A 253 25.39 11.68 -11.16
C GLN A 253 25.09 12.66 -12.31
N TYR A 254 25.93 12.72 -13.34
CA TYR A 254 25.90 13.73 -14.41
C TYR A 254 25.00 13.36 -15.61
N TRP A 255 23.96 12.55 -15.40
CA TRP A 255 23.07 12.06 -16.47
C TRP A 255 21.66 12.62 -16.31
N ARG A 256 21.21 13.36 -17.32
CA ARG A 256 19.85 13.89 -17.44
C ARG A 256 19.05 13.10 -18.50
N TRP A 257 17.74 12.95 -18.28
CA TRP A 257 16.85 12.36 -19.28
C TRP A 257 16.39 13.40 -20.31
N GLN A 258 16.45 13.03 -21.59
CA GLN A 258 16.03 13.87 -22.71
C GLN A 258 14.98 13.13 -23.56
N PRO A 259 13.70 13.52 -23.48
CA PRO A 259 12.66 13.01 -24.37
C PRO A 259 12.96 13.34 -25.84
N HIS A 260 12.42 12.53 -26.76
CA HIS A 260 12.63 12.72 -28.20
C HIS A 260 11.83 13.89 -28.79
N GLY A 261 10.64 14.18 -28.25
CA GLY A 261 9.71 15.17 -28.81
C GLY A 261 9.66 16.53 -28.09
N CYS A 262 10.31 16.68 -26.94
CA CYS A 262 10.33 17.92 -26.17
C CYS A 262 11.44 17.90 -25.11
N ASP A 263 11.74 19.08 -24.55
CA ASP A 263 12.58 19.24 -23.37
C ASP A 263 11.76 19.09 -22.09
N LEU A 264 12.37 18.51 -21.04
CA LEU A 264 11.78 18.52 -19.71
C LEU A 264 11.91 19.93 -19.07
N PRO A 265 10.88 20.43 -18.39
CA PRO A 265 11.00 21.63 -17.58
C PRO A 265 11.93 21.36 -16.38
N SER A 266 12.86 22.28 -16.12
CA SER A 266 13.75 22.20 -14.95
C SER A 266 12.95 22.09 -13.65
N PHE A 267 13.38 21.21 -12.73
CA PHE A 267 12.71 21.03 -11.45
C PHE A 267 12.69 22.34 -10.64
N ASN A 268 11.50 22.77 -10.23
CA ASN A 268 11.33 23.99 -9.45
C ASN A 268 10.79 23.65 -8.04
N ALA A 269 11.70 23.59 -7.08
CA ALA A 269 11.38 23.27 -5.70
C ALA A 269 10.39 24.26 -5.05
N THR A 270 10.52 25.56 -5.35
CA THR A 270 9.57 26.60 -4.86
C THR A 270 8.15 26.34 -5.36
N LEU A 271 8.00 26.05 -6.66
CA LEU A 271 6.70 25.72 -7.25
C LEU A 271 6.10 24.45 -6.64
N MET A 272 6.92 23.42 -6.41
CA MET A 272 6.47 22.19 -5.75
C MET A 272 5.98 22.48 -4.32
N LEU A 273 6.75 23.21 -3.51
CA LEU A 273 6.39 23.55 -2.13
C LEU A 273 5.15 24.45 -2.03
N GLU A 274 5.03 25.48 -2.88
CA GLU A 274 3.83 26.32 -2.96
C GLU A 274 2.59 25.53 -3.40
N THR A 275 2.77 24.59 -4.33
CA THR A 275 1.66 23.71 -4.75
C THR A 275 1.23 22.76 -3.64
N LEU A 276 2.18 22.29 -2.82
CA LEU A 276 1.96 21.47 -1.63
C LEU A 276 1.49 22.28 -0.41
N ARG A 277 1.34 23.60 -0.50
CA ARG A 277 0.92 24.44 0.64
C ARG A 277 -0.45 24.02 1.20
N GLY A 278 -0.49 23.62 2.47
CA GLY A 278 -1.70 23.10 3.11
C GLY A 278 -2.18 21.75 2.55
N LYS A 279 -1.24 20.89 2.13
CA LYS A 279 -1.48 19.57 1.51
C LYS A 279 -0.54 18.49 2.05
N ARG A 280 -0.94 17.24 1.79
CA ARG A 280 -0.15 16.05 2.09
C ARG A 280 0.24 15.32 0.80
N MET A 281 1.52 15.07 0.58
CA MET A 281 2.03 14.15 -0.44
C MET A 281 2.50 12.85 0.24
N MET A 282 2.19 11.67 -0.30
CA MET A 282 2.53 10.38 0.32
C MET A 282 2.98 9.34 -0.71
N PHE A 283 4.23 8.89 -0.62
CA PHE A 283 4.73 7.72 -1.33
C PHE A 283 4.33 6.44 -0.57
N VAL A 284 3.93 5.37 -1.25
CA VAL A 284 3.29 4.21 -0.63
C VAL A 284 3.73 2.90 -1.29
N GLY A 285 4.67 2.18 -0.69
CA GLY A 285 5.18 1.00 -1.38
C GLY A 285 6.35 0.28 -0.73
N ASP A 286 7.20 -0.26 -1.60
CA ASP A 286 8.44 -0.97 -1.26
C ASP A 286 9.65 -0.03 -1.10
N SER A 287 10.85 -0.61 -0.99
CA SER A 287 12.09 0.13 -0.75
C SER A 287 12.52 1.05 -1.89
N LEU A 288 12.10 0.78 -3.13
CA LEU A 288 12.40 1.64 -4.28
C LEU A 288 11.60 2.94 -4.19
N ASN A 289 10.35 2.83 -3.76
CA ASN A 289 9.47 3.98 -3.50
C ASN A 289 9.98 4.83 -2.33
N ARG A 290 10.58 4.19 -1.31
CA ARG A 290 11.26 4.89 -0.21
C ARG A 290 12.44 5.73 -0.71
N GLY A 291 13.23 5.19 -1.64
CA GLY A 291 14.31 5.94 -2.28
C GLY A 291 13.80 7.14 -3.08
N GLN A 292 12.72 6.98 -3.85
CA GLN A 292 12.06 8.09 -4.55
C GLN A 292 11.53 9.17 -3.59
N TYR A 293 10.95 8.77 -2.46
CA TYR A 293 10.55 9.68 -1.39
C TYR A 293 11.74 10.48 -0.82
N VAL A 294 12.85 9.81 -0.51
CA VAL A 294 14.06 10.47 0.02
C VAL A 294 14.63 11.46 -1.00
N SER A 295 14.71 11.08 -2.28
CA SER A 295 15.06 11.98 -3.38
C SER A 295 14.15 13.22 -3.42
N MET A 296 12.82 13.05 -3.31
CA MET A 296 11.89 14.19 -3.29
C MET A 296 12.13 15.10 -2.07
N VAL A 297 12.48 14.55 -0.91
CA VAL A 297 12.89 15.36 0.26
C VAL A 297 14.20 16.10 -0.02
N CYS A 298 15.20 15.45 -0.63
CA CYS A 298 16.47 16.08 -0.98
C CYS A 298 16.35 17.18 -2.06
N LEU A 299 15.40 17.05 -2.99
CA LEU A 299 15.08 18.09 -3.97
C LEU A 299 14.38 19.32 -3.37
N LEU A 300 13.82 19.22 -2.15
CA LEU A 300 13.00 20.28 -1.54
C LEU A 300 13.60 20.89 -0.27
N HIS A 301 14.31 20.12 0.56
CA HIS A 301 14.73 20.55 1.91
C HIS A 301 15.69 21.74 1.92
N ARG A 302 16.45 21.99 0.84
CA ARG A 302 17.41 23.09 0.73
C ARG A 302 16.74 24.48 0.74
N LEU A 303 15.48 24.57 0.29
CA LEU A 303 14.70 25.80 0.33
C LEU A 303 13.97 26.04 1.65
N ILE A 304 14.06 25.11 2.61
CA ILE A 304 13.35 25.20 3.89
C ILE A 304 14.38 25.39 5.01
N PRO A 305 14.29 26.44 5.83
CA PRO A 305 15.16 26.62 7.00
C PRO A 305 15.18 25.38 7.93
N GLU A 306 16.29 25.15 8.63
CA GLU A 306 16.45 23.96 9.50
C GLU A 306 15.42 23.90 10.64
N ASP A 307 15.09 25.04 11.24
CA ASP A 307 14.05 25.19 12.24
C ASP A 307 12.63 25.08 11.65
N ALA A 308 12.46 25.39 10.36
CA ALA A 308 11.21 25.30 9.62
C ALA A 308 10.90 23.88 9.07
N LYS A 309 11.76 22.88 9.30
CA LYS A 309 11.51 21.48 8.90
C LYS A 309 11.63 20.47 10.04
N SER A 310 11.16 19.25 9.79
CA SER A 310 11.35 18.08 10.66
C SER A 310 11.12 16.79 9.87
N MET A 311 11.72 15.68 10.33
CA MET A 311 11.39 14.33 9.86
C MET A 311 11.12 13.42 11.06
N GLU A 312 9.97 12.75 11.06
CA GLU A 312 9.52 11.86 12.14
C GLU A 312 9.11 10.50 11.55
N THR A 313 9.18 9.42 12.32
CA THR A 313 8.75 8.08 11.89
C THR A 313 7.89 7.41 12.95
N PHE A 314 6.72 6.94 12.52
CA PHE A 314 5.68 6.32 13.34
C PHE A 314 5.32 4.96 12.72
N ASP A 315 5.84 3.87 13.29
CA ASP A 315 5.71 2.48 12.81
C ASP A 315 6.11 2.28 11.34
N SER A 316 5.16 2.47 10.43
CA SER A 316 5.27 2.27 8.99
C SER A 316 5.19 3.58 8.19
N LEU A 317 5.00 4.71 8.86
CA LEU A 317 4.82 6.04 8.26
C LEU A 317 6.00 6.94 8.65
N THR A 318 6.79 7.39 7.68
CA THR A 318 7.76 8.48 7.83
C THR A 318 7.12 9.77 7.30
N VAL A 319 7.27 10.88 8.02
CA VAL A 319 6.69 12.18 7.68
C VAL A 319 7.80 13.23 7.69
N PHE A 320 8.08 13.83 6.54
CA PHE A 320 8.82 15.09 6.43
C PHE A 320 7.83 16.27 6.41
N THR A 321 8.01 17.24 7.31
CA THR A 321 7.12 18.39 7.46
C THR A 321 7.85 19.68 7.07
N ALA A 322 7.27 20.43 6.14
CA ALA A 322 7.66 21.80 5.81
C ALA A 322 6.71 22.78 6.52
N LYS A 323 7.13 23.30 7.68
CA LYS A 323 6.25 23.99 8.65
C LYS A 323 5.64 25.28 8.07
N GLU A 324 6.45 26.10 7.41
CA GLU A 324 6.02 27.37 6.76
C GLU A 324 5.02 27.15 5.62
N TYR A 325 5.09 26.00 4.94
CA TYR A 325 4.17 25.63 3.88
C TYR A 325 2.93 24.91 4.43
N ASN A 326 2.91 24.52 5.71
CA ASN A 326 1.92 23.60 6.28
C ASN A 326 1.74 22.37 5.36
N ALA A 327 2.86 21.82 4.92
CA ALA A 327 2.93 20.78 3.90
C ALA A 327 3.67 19.56 4.44
N THR A 328 3.21 18.36 4.09
CA THR A 328 3.92 17.11 4.41
C THR A 328 4.29 16.36 3.14
N ILE A 329 5.48 15.78 3.14
CA ILE A 329 5.90 14.74 2.21
C ILE A 329 6.10 13.49 3.07
N GLU A 330 5.41 12.42 2.72
CA GLU A 330 5.24 11.23 3.57
C GLU A 330 5.67 9.97 2.84
N PHE A 331 6.13 8.96 3.57
CA PHE A 331 6.37 7.61 3.07
C PHE A 331 5.65 6.59 3.94
N TYR A 332 4.82 5.74 3.32
CA TYR A 332 4.11 4.67 4.00
C TYR A 332 4.56 3.30 3.46
N TRP A 333 5.10 2.47 4.35
CA TRP A 333 5.51 1.10 4.04
C TRP A 333 4.28 0.22 3.77
N ALA A 334 4.09 -0.14 2.49
CA ALA A 334 3.06 -1.08 2.04
C ALA A 334 3.59 -1.85 0.82
N PRO A 335 4.62 -2.68 1.00
CA PRO A 335 5.42 -3.23 -0.09
C PRO A 335 4.66 -4.14 -1.06
N PHE A 336 3.52 -4.69 -0.64
CA PHE A 336 2.56 -5.44 -1.48
C PHE A 336 1.23 -4.70 -1.72
N LEU A 337 1.06 -3.49 -1.17
CA LEU A 337 -0.17 -2.68 -1.05
C LEU A 337 -1.34 -3.33 -0.28
N LEU A 338 -1.48 -4.64 -0.38
CA LEU A 338 -2.28 -5.49 0.48
C LEU A 338 -1.53 -5.80 1.78
N GLU A 339 -2.30 -6.06 2.83
CA GLU A 339 -1.82 -6.58 4.10
C GLU A 339 -0.97 -7.84 3.90
N SER A 340 0.19 -7.88 4.53
CA SER A 340 1.15 -8.97 4.42
C SER A 340 1.83 -9.26 5.76
N ASN A 341 2.51 -10.40 5.85
CA ASN A 341 3.40 -10.66 6.99
C ASN A 341 4.64 -9.74 7.02
N SER A 342 4.90 -9.01 5.94
CA SER A 342 6.10 -8.19 5.73
C SER A 342 5.84 -6.67 5.90
N ASP A 343 4.70 -6.32 6.53
CA ASP A 343 4.23 -4.93 6.75
C ASP A 343 5.02 -4.16 7.84
N ASN A 344 5.94 -4.80 8.58
CA ASN A 344 6.74 -4.11 9.59
C ASN A 344 7.95 -3.43 8.96
N ALA A 345 7.99 -2.10 8.90
CA ALA A 345 9.05 -1.34 8.23
C ALA A 345 10.49 -1.62 8.74
N VAL A 346 10.65 -2.15 9.96
CA VAL A 346 11.96 -2.56 10.51
C VAL A 346 12.22 -4.05 10.26
N ILE A 347 11.30 -4.92 10.66
CA ILE A 347 11.42 -6.39 10.55
C ILE A 347 10.63 -6.90 9.32
N HIS A 348 11.10 -6.53 8.13
CA HIS A 348 10.44 -6.85 6.85
C HIS A 348 11.17 -7.90 5.98
N ARG A 349 12.36 -8.34 6.39
CA ARG A 349 13.18 -9.29 5.63
C ARG A 349 12.76 -10.74 5.93
N ILE A 350 11.57 -11.08 5.46
CA ILE A 350 10.99 -12.42 5.58
C ILE A 350 11.17 -13.14 4.25
N SER A 351 11.72 -14.35 4.28
CA SER A 351 11.85 -15.23 3.10
C SER A 351 10.51 -15.79 2.66
N ASP A 352 9.71 -16.28 3.61
CA ASP A 352 8.38 -16.82 3.34
C ASP A 352 7.30 -15.72 3.34
N ARG A 353 7.18 -14.99 2.23
CA ARG A 353 6.28 -13.84 2.11
C ARG A 353 4.83 -14.28 1.83
N ILE A 354 3.90 -13.80 2.66
CA ILE A 354 2.46 -14.12 2.57
C ILE A 354 1.66 -12.83 2.43
N VAL A 355 0.78 -12.78 1.43
CA VAL A 355 -0.10 -11.63 1.15
C VAL A 355 -1.56 -12.02 1.38
N ARG A 356 -2.34 -11.17 2.05
CA ARG A 356 -3.74 -11.45 2.39
C ARG A 356 -4.70 -10.99 1.29
N LYS A 357 -5.55 -11.90 0.82
CA LYS A 357 -6.51 -11.69 -0.26
C LYS A 357 -7.43 -10.50 0.02
N GLY A 358 -7.29 -9.44 -0.78
CA GLY A 358 -8.19 -8.28 -0.78
C GLY A 358 -8.14 -7.37 0.46
N SER A 359 -7.28 -7.65 1.45
CA SER A 359 -7.14 -6.82 2.65
C SER A 359 -6.29 -5.59 2.37
N ILE A 360 -6.90 -4.56 1.80
CA ILE A 360 -6.26 -3.26 1.53
C ILE A 360 -6.67 -2.17 2.53
N ASN A 361 -7.80 -2.33 3.21
CA ASN A 361 -8.37 -1.31 4.10
C ASN A 361 -7.48 -1.03 5.34
N LYS A 362 -6.67 -2.01 5.78
CA LYS A 362 -5.70 -1.87 6.89
C LYS A 362 -4.68 -0.76 6.63
N HIS A 363 -4.17 -0.67 5.41
CA HIS A 363 -3.27 0.41 4.99
C HIS A 363 -4.04 1.63 4.50
N GLY A 364 -5.09 1.40 3.70
CA GLY A 364 -5.93 2.45 3.14
C GLY A 364 -6.57 3.40 4.15
N ARG A 365 -6.66 3.05 5.45
CA ARG A 365 -7.05 4.01 6.50
C ARG A 365 -6.09 5.20 6.63
N HIS A 366 -4.80 5.01 6.35
CA HIS A 366 -3.74 6.04 6.45
C HIS A 366 -3.67 6.93 5.20
N TRP A 367 -3.99 6.35 4.04
CA TRP A 367 -4.00 7.02 2.74
C TRP A 367 -5.22 7.95 2.55
N LYS A 368 -6.20 7.92 3.46
CA LYS A 368 -7.37 8.80 3.40
C LYS A 368 -6.96 10.26 3.53
N ARG A 369 -7.57 11.12 2.72
CA ARG A 369 -7.39 12.60 2.75
C ARG A 369 -5.95 13.06 2.48
N VAL A 370 -5.11 12.22 1.87
CA VAL A 370 -3.86 12.68 1.26
C VAL A 370 -4.20 13.48 0.00
N ASP A 371 -3.45 14.54 -0.32
CA ASP A 371 -3.65 15.39 -1.50
C ASP A 371 -2.87 14.92 -2.73
N ILE A 372 -1.72 14.25 -2.55
CA ILE A 372 -1.00 13.56 -3.63
C ILE A 372 -0.51 12.20 -3.10
N ILE A 373 -0.86 11.07 -3.71
CA ILE A 373 -0.33 9.74 -3.32
C ILE A 373 0.66 9.29 -4.41
N VAL A 374 1.64 8.42 -4.13
CA VAL A 374 2.56 7.81 -5.10
C VAL A 374 2.80 6.35 -4.71
N PHE A 375 1.96 5.40 -5.15
CA PHE A 375 2.17 3.98 -4.85
C PHE A 375 3.33 3.38 -5.66
N ASN A 376 3.93 2.30 -5.16
CA ASN A 376 4.78 1.39 -5.95
C ASN A 376 4.74 -0.01 -5.32
N THR A 377 4.78 -1.05 -6.14
CA THR A 377 4.97 -2.42 -5.65
C THR A 377 5.49 -3.27 -6.79
N TYR A 378 6.75 -3.70 -6.73
CA TYR A 378 7.29 -4.61 -7.75
C TYR A 378 8.28 -5.62 -7.16
N LEU A 379 9.30 -5.13 -6.46
CA LEU A 379 10.51 -5.88 -6.14
C LEU A 379 10.22 -7.24 -5.49
N TRP A 380 9.30 -7.26 -4.51
CA TRP A 380 9.02 -8.46 -3.73
C TRP A 380 8.04 -9.43 -4.38
N TRP A 381 7.40 -9.06 -5.48
CA TRP A 381 6.67 -10.02 -6.32
C TRP A 381 7.65 -10.85 -7.18
N MET A 382 8.86 -10.35 -7.42
CA MET A 382 9.86 -11.02 -8.27
C MET A 382 10.62 -12.15 -7.57
N THR A 383 10.40 -12.39 -6.27
CA THR A 383 11.15 -13.40 -5.50
C THR A 383 10.83 -14.85 -5.89
N GLY A 384 9.84 -15.10 -6.74
CA GLY A 384 9.50 -16.44 -7.20
C GLY A 384 8.38 -16.47 -8.25
N LEU A 385 8.17 -17.63 -8.87
CA LEU A 385 7.11 -17.85 -9.89
C LEU A 385 5.69 -17.95 -9.29
N LYS A 386 5.60 -18.25 -7.99
CA LYS A 386 4.35 -18.33 -7.23
C LYS A 386 4.41 -17.40 -6.02
N MET A 387 3.24 -16.99 -5.54
CA MET A 387 3.06 -16.25 -4.30
C MET A 387 2.06 -16.94 -3.37
N LYS A 388 2.35 -16.92 -2.08
CA LYS A 388 1.46 -17.43 -1.02
C LYS A 388 0.40 -16.40 -0.67
N ILE A 389 -0.87 -16.80 -0.84
CA ILE A 389 -2.04 -15.98 -0.60
C ILE A 389 -2.86 -16.55 0.55
N LEU A 390 -2.96 -15.79 1.64
CA LEU A 390 -3.83 -16.09 2.76
C LEU A 390 -5.29 -15.73 2.40
N GLN A 391 -6.21 -16.68 2.52
CA GLN A 391 -7.65 -16.45 2.31
C GLN A 391 -8.33 -15.79 3.53
N GLY A 392 -7.92 -16.17 4.75
CA GLY A 392 -8.50 -15.74 6.03
C GLY A 392 -7.87 -14.49 6.66
N SER A 393 -7.74 -14.46 7.98
CA SER A 393 -6.97 -13.48 8.77
C SER A 393 -5.60 -14.00 9.19
N PHE A 394 -4.67 -13.08 9.49
CA PHE A 394 -3.39 -13.45 10.09
C PHE A 394 -3.53 -13.93 11.54
N ASP A 395 -4.65 -13.58 12.18
CA ASP A 395 -5.05 -13.92 13.55
C ASP A 395 -5.74 -15.29 13.66
N ASP A 396 -6.07 -15.94 12.52
CA ASP A 396 -6.73 -17.24 12.51
C ASP A 396 -5.77 -18.34 12.99
N GLU A 397 -6.25 -19.24 13.86
CA GLU A 397 -5.46 -20.37 14.38
C GLU A 397 -4.96 -21.30 13.27
N VAL A 398 -5.82 -21.55 12.28
CA VAL A 398 -5.52 -22.37 11.09
C VAL A 398 -5.49 -21.46 9.87
N LYS A 399 -4.32 -21.34 9.24
CA LYS A 399 -4.07 -20.43 8.12
C LYS A 399 -4.28 -21.12 6.78
N ASP A 400 -5.39 -20.82 6.12
CA ASP A 400 -5.64 -21.22 4.73
C ASP A 400 -4.79 -20.39 3.75
N ILE A 401 -3.66 -20.97 3.33
CA ILE A 401 -2.68 -20.38 2.42
C ILE A 401 -2.66 -21.18 1.12
N VAL A 402 -2.96 -20.52 0.02
CA VAL A 402 -2.87 -21.08 -1.33
C VAL A 402 -1.69 -20.48 -2.09
N GLU A 403 -0.97 -21.29 -2.85
CA GLU A 403 0.02 -20.79 -3.81
C GLU A 403 -0.63 -20.58 -5.18
N ILE A 404 -0.49 -19.37 -5.73
CA ILE A 404 -0.95 -19.03 -7.09
C ILE A 404 0.18 -18.40 -7.90
N PRO A 405 0.09 -18.35 -9.25
CA PRO A 405 1.07 -17.63 -10.07
C PRO A 405 1.22 -16.18 -9.63
N THR A 406 2.46 -15.68 -9.63
CA THR A 406 2.77 -14.30 -9.24
C THR A 406 1.95 -13.28 -10.03
N GLU A 407 1.74 -13.50 -11.32
CA GLU A 407 0.93 -12.65 -12.20
C GLU A 407 -0.51 -12.50 -11.69
N ASP A 408 -1.14 -13.59 -11.22
CA ASP A 408 -2.51 -13.56 -10.68
C ASP A 408 -2.57 -12.94 -9.28
N ALA A 409 -1.55 -13.18 -8.46
CA ALA A 409 -1.38 -12.55 -7.16
C ALA A 409 -1.25 -11.02 -7.30
N TYR A 410 -0.41 -10.58 -8.24
CA TYR A 410 -0.21 -9.18 -8.60
C TYR A 410 -1.49 -8.56 -9.17
N ARG A 411 -2.17 -9.27 -10.07
CA ARG A 411 -3.46 -8.86 -10.66
C ARG A 411 -4.54 -8.63 -9.60
N MET A 412 -4.56 -9.47 -8.57
CA MET A 412 -5.44 -9.33 -7.42
C MET A 412 -5.11 -8.08 -6.58
N ALA A 413 -3.83 -7.78 -6.34
CA ALA A 413 -3.40 -6.56 -5.64
C ALA A 413 -3.81 -5.30 -6.41
N MET A 414 -3.46 -5.21 -7.70
CA MET A 414 -3.82 -4.08 -8.57
C MET A 414 -5.34 -3.85 -8.65
N LYS A 415 -6.12 -4.91 -8.82
CA LYS A 415 -7.61 -4.82 -8.80
C LYS A 415 -8.14 -4.37 -7.44
N SER A 416 -7.48 -4.72 -6.34
CA SER A 416 -7.89 -4.31 -4.99
C SER A 416 -7.58 -2.84 -4.72
N MET A 417 -6.42 -2.35 -5.17
CA MET A 417 -6.05 -0.94 -5.19
C MET A 417 -7.07 -0.11 -5.99
N LEU A 418 -7.36 -0.48 -7.24
CA LEU A 418 -8.40 0.20 -8.03
C LEU A 418 -9.78 0.23 -7.36
N ARG A 419 -10.20 -0.87 -6.72
CA ARG A 419 -11.47 -0.92 -5.97
C ARG A 419 -11.43 -0.10 -4.69
N TRP A 420 -10.27 0.07 -4.06
CA TRP A 420 -10.12 0.96 -2.92
C TRP A 420 -10.25 2.41 -3.36
N GLU A 421 -9.45 2.84 -4.34
CA GLU A 421 -9.53 4.15 -4.98
C GLU A 421 -10.95 4.53 -5.40
N HIS A 422 -11.63 3.62 -6.12
CA HIS A 422 -13.00 3.84 -6.55
C HIS A 422 -13.96 4.08 -5.39
N ARG A 423 -13.89 3.30 -4.31
CA ARG A 423 -14.76 3.43 -3.13
C ARG A 423 -14.49 4.71 -2.33
N MET A 424 -13.28 5.26 -2.42
CA MET A 424 -12.92 6.55 -1.83
C MET A 424 -13.34 7.75 -2.72
N GLY A 425 -13.94 7.49 -3.89
CA GLY A 425 -14.14 8.46 -4.95
C GLY A 425 -15.16 9.58 -4.65
N ARG A 426 -14.65 10.81 -4.63
CA ARG A 426 -15.17 12.00 -5.37
C ARG A 426 -14.38 13.29 -5.09
N ARG A 427 -13.42 13.27 -4.16
CA ARG A 427 -12.44 14.34 -3.91
C ARG A 427 -10.98 13.91 -4.14
N THR A 428 -10.78 12.81 -4.86
CA THR A 428 -9.47 12.27 -5.25
C THR A 428 -9.52 11.99 -6.76
N ARG A 429 -8.88 12.86 -7.55
CA ARG A 429 -8.47 12.60 -8.95
C ARG A 429 -7.29 11.63 -8.95
N SER A 430 -7.53 10.34 -8.70
CA SER A 430 -6.44 9.38 -8.59
C SER A 430 -5.68 9.15 -9.92
N GLN A 431 -4.59 9.90 -10.14
CA GLN A 431 -3.65 9.77 -11.26
C GLN A 431 -2.76 8.52 -11.07
N LEU A 432 -3.36 7.37 -10.76
CA LEU A 432 -2.70 6.07 -10.83
C LEU A 432 -2.05 5.89 -12.23
N LEU A 433 -0.98 5.10 -12.40
CA LEU A 433 -0.14 5.17 -13.61
C LEU A 433 0.30 3.74 -14.10
N GLN A 434 0.27 3.48 -15.43
CA GLN A 434 0.28 2.16 -16.14
C GLN A 434 1.45 1.89 -17.13
N THR A 435 2.20 0.79 -16.98
CA THR A 435 3.11 0.30 -18.05
C THR A 435 2.44 0.03 -19.40
N THR A 436 2.98 0.63 -20.45
CA THR A 436 3.03 0.04 -21.80
C THR A 436 4.19 -0.95 -21.88
N LEU A 437 4.10 -1.89 -22.82
CA LEU A 437 5.18 -2.86 -23.08
C LEU A 437 6.34 -2.17 -23.81
N ILE A 438 7.54 -2.73 -23.64
CA ILE A 438 8.73 -2.30 -24.39
C ILE A 438 8.60 -2.90 -25.80
N ASP A 439 8.33 -2.05 -26.79
CA ASP A 439 8.18 -2.44 -28.21
C ASP A 439 9.52 -2.53 -28.98
N ASN A 440 10.66 -2.28 -28.32
CA ASN A 440 11.99 -2.48 -28.92
C ASN A 440 12.60 -3.82 -28.48
N THR A 441 13.04 -4.63 -29.44
CA THR A 441 13.25 -6.08 -29.27
C THR A 441 14.65 -6.51 -28.81
N THR A 442 15.57 -5.57 -28.58
CA THR A 442 17.02 -5.89 -28.44
C THR A 442 17.68 -5.51 -27.11
N TYR A 443 16.94 -4.99 -26.11
CA TYR A 443 17.45 -4.84 -24.75
C TYR A 443 16.39 -5.24 -23.72
N TRP A 444 16.73 -6.20 -22.86
CA TRP A 444 15.90 -6.66 -21.75
C TRP A 444 16.80 -6.83 -20.52
N GLY A 445 16.50 -6.14 -19.42
CA GLY A 445 17.02 -6.54 -18.12
C GLY A 445 16.35 -7.84 -17.70
N SER A 446 17.11 -8.81 -17.18
CA SER A 446 16.66 -10.19 -16.89
C SER A 446 15.40 -10.26 -16.03
N ASP A 447 15.20 -9.25 -15.20
CA ASP A 447 14.22 -9.22 -14.10
C ASP A 447 12.83 -8.71 -14.51
N CYS A 448 12.68 -8.23 -15.75
CA CYS A 448 11.43 -7.65 -16.21
C CYS A 448 10.47 -8.72 -16.73
N ARG A 449 9.75 -9.33 -15.78
CA ARG A 449 8.65 -10.27 -16.03
C ARG A 449 7.55 -9.61 -16.85
N LYS A 450 7.59 -9.86 -18.16
CA LYS A 450 6.58 -9.45 -19.16
C LYS A 450 5.16 -9.66 -18.65
N GLY A 451 4.86 -10.84 -18.09
CA GLY A 451 3.54 -11.15 -17.54
C GLY A 451 3.04 -10.20 -16.44
N VAL A 452 3.92 -9.68 -15.58
CA VAL A 452 3.52 -8.68 -14.56
C VAL A 452 3.26 -7.32 -15.21
N MET A 453 4.04 -6.94 -16.23
CA MET A 453 3.79 -5.72 -17.02
C MET A 453 2.50 -5.80 -17.85
N GLU A 454 2.19 -6.95 -18.42
CA GLU A 454 0.91 -7.24 -19.08
C GLU A 454 -0.26 -7.12 -18.11
N VAL A 455 -0.14 -7.68 -16.90
CA VAL A 455 -1.16 -7.56 -15.85
C VAL A 455 -1.48 -6.10 -15.52
N ILE A 456 -0.47 -5.24 -15.43
CA ILE A 456 -0.62 -3.80 -15.18
C ILE A 456 -1.41 -3.16 -16.33
N GLY A 457 -0.96 -3.36 -17.57
CA GLY A 457 -1.64 -2.87 -18.77
C GLY A 457 -3.10 -3.32 -18.88
N GLU A 458 -3.37 -4.60 -18.61
CA GLU A 458 -4.73 -5.16 -18.66
C GLU A 458 -5.66 -4.63 -17.57
N VAL A 459 -5.17 -4.50 -16.33
CA VAL A 459 -5.97 -4.05 -15.19
C VAL A 459 -6.32 -2.58 -15.32
N PHE A 460 -5.38 -1.75 -15.78
CA PHE A 460 -5.58 -0.31 -15.91
C PHE A 460 -6.32 0.08 -17.20
N ARG A 461 -6.12 -0.61 -18.34
CA ARG A 461 -6.98 -0.46 -19.54
C ARG A 461 -8.47 -0.73 -19.25
N LYS A 462 -8.77 -1.65 -18.32
CA LYS A 462 -10.13 -1.97 -17.88
C LYS A 462 -10.68 -1.01 -16.81
N SER A 463 -9.88 -0.06 -16.32
CA SER A 463 -10.35 0.95 -15.36
C SER A 463 -11.31 1.93 -16.02
N LYS A 464 -12.38 2.31 -15.30
CA LYS A 464 -13.28 3.39 -15.72
C LYS A 464 -12.71 4.78 -15.39
N PHE A 465 -11.84 4.87 -14.39
CA PHE A 465 -11.24 6.11 -13.92
C PHE A 465 -10.03 6.51 -14.78
N PRO A 466 -9.72 7.81 -14.88
CA PRO A 466 -8.53 8.28 -15.57
C PRO A 466 -7.29 7.94 -14.74
N ILE A 467 -6.25 7.46 -15.45
CA ILE A 467 -4.97 6.87 -15.03
C ILE A 467 -3.98 7.26 -16.15
N SER A 468 -2.68 7.50 -15.94
CA SER A 468 -1.71 7.85 -17.02
C SER A 468 -0.52 6.85 -17.04
N PHE A 469 0.73 7.22 -17.33
CA PHE A 469 1.90 6.53 -16.73
C PHE A 469 3.05 7.45 -16.28
N LEU A 470 3.84 7.00 -15.30
CA LEU A 470 5.24 7.38 -15.08
C LEU A 470 6.10 6.23 -15.65
N ASN A 471 6.37 6.24 -16.96
CA ASN A 471 7.11 5.14 -17.60
C ASN A 471 8.62 5.25 -17.35
N ILE A 472 8.99 4.82 -16.16
CA ILE A 472 10.36 4.83 -15.67
C ILE A 472 11.08 3.50 -15.86
N THR A 473 10.40 2.40 -16.23
CA THR A 473 11.04 1.07 -16.37
C THR A 473 12.12 1.09 -17.45
N GLN A 474 11.80 1.48 -18.69
CA GLN A 474 12.76 1.41 -19.80
C GLN A 474 13.93 2.38 -19.61
N LEU A 475 13.66 3.65 -19.27
CA LEU A 475 14.72 4.62 -19.03
C LEU A 475 15.65 4.20 -17.88
N SER A 476 15.11 3.59 -16.82
CA SER A 476 15.93 3.10 -15.70
C SER A 476 16.76 1.88 -16.05
N SER A 477 16.30 1.03 -16.98
CA SER A 477 17.05 -0.18 -17.39
C SER A 477 18.42 0.15 -18.00
N TYR A 478 18.57 1.32 -18.63
CA TYR A 478 19.86 1.78 -19.15
C TYR A 478 20.85 2.18 -18.04
N ARG A 479 20.35 2.49 -16.83
CA ARG A 479 21.12 3.15 -15.76
C ARG A 479 21.78 2.18 -14.78
N LYS A 480 22.29 1.05 -15.27
CA LYS A 480 23.03 0.06 -14.46
C LYS A 480 24.19 0.66 -13.64
N ASP A 481 24.72 1.81 -14.07
CA ASP A 481 25.74 2.61 -13.39
C ASP A 481 25.26 3.23 -12.07
N ALA A 482 23.98 3.59 -11.94
CA ALA A 482 23.47 4.33 -10.78
C ALA A 482 23.18 3.47 -9.54
N HIS A 483 23.34 2.14 -9.62
CA HIS A 483 23.06 1.22 -8.51
C HIS A 483 24.03 1.41 -7.34
N THR A 484 23.56 1.11 -6.12
CA THR A 484 24.41 1.22 -4.92
C THR A 484 25.53 0.17 -4.91
N SER A 485 25.31 -1.00 -5.52
CA SER A 485 26.31 -2.06 -5.63
C SER A 485 26.84 -2.42 -4.23
N ILE A 486 28.16 -2.41 -4.03
CA ILE A 486 28.79 -2.64 -2.72
C ILE A 486 28.84 -1.38 -1.83
N TYR A 487 28.64 -0.20 -2.40
CA TYR A 487 28.84 1.11 -1.78
C TYR A 487 27.60 1.53 -0.99
N LYS A 488 27.40 0.86 0.15
CA LYS A 488 26.29 1.11 1.07
C LYS A 488 26.60 0.59 2.47
N LYS A 489 25.83 1.02 3.46
CA LYS A 489 25.90 0.47 4.82
C LYS A 489 25.57 -1.02 4.85
N GLN A 490 26.59 -1.83 5.13
CA GLN A 490 26.44 -3.24 5.44
C GLN A 490 26.12 -3.39 6.94
N TRP A 491 24.94 -3.95 7.24
CA TRP A 491 24.44 -4.08 8.62
C TRP A 491 24.98 -5.32 9.33
N ASN A 492 25.40 -6.32 8.55
CA ASN A 492 26.08 -7.52 9.03
C ASN A 492 27.54 -7.44 8.57
N PRO A 493 28.52 -7.89 9.38
CA PRO A 493 29.89 -8.07 8.92
C PRO A 493 29.94 -8.99 7.69
N LEU A 494 30.71 -8.61 6.68
CA LEU A 494 30.93 -9.44 5.49
C LEU A 494 31.92 -10.56 5.80
N THR A 495 31.68 -11.74 5.24
CA THR A 495 32.61 -12.87 5.38
C THR A 495 33.86 -12.68 4.49
N PRO A 496 34.98 -13.37 4.75
CA PRO A 496 36.16 -13.33 3.89
C PRO A 496 35.86 -13.71 2.43
N GLU A 497 34.96 -14.67 2.21
CA GLU A 497 34.52 -15.12 0.89
C GLU A 497 33.72 -14.03 0.16
N GLN A 498 32.89 -13.29 0.90
CA GLN A 498 32.16 -12.14 0.36
C GLN A 498 33.12 -11.01 -0.01
N LEU A 499 34.07 -10.67 0.87
CA LEU A 499 35.10 -9.65 0.59
C LEU A 499 35.98 -10.01 -0.61
N ALA A 500 36.28 -11.31 -0.80
CA ALA A 500 37.00 -11.81 -1.97
C ALA A 500 36.16 -11.78 -3.27
N ASN A 501 34.83 -11.75 -3.18
CA ASN A 501 33.92 -11.66 -4.31
C ASN A 501 32.85 -10.55 -4.11
N PRO A 502 33.18 -9.28 -4.39
CA PRO A 502 32.27 -8.14 -4.23
C PRO A 502 30.89 -8.30 -4.87
N VAL A 503 30.81 -9.02 -5.99
CA VAL A 503 29.56 -9.32 -6.73
C VAL A 503 28.57 -10.11 -5.86
N SER A 504 29.05 -10.93 -4.92
CA SER A 504 28.21 -11.77 -4.06
C SER A 504 27.33 -11.00 -3.07
N TYR A 505 27.69 -9.75 -2.73
CA TYR A 505 26.95 -8.90 -1.79
C TYR A 505 26.54 -7.54 -2.39
N ALA A 506 26.79 -7.33 -3.68
CA ALA A 506 26.39 -6.13 -4.41
C ALA A 506 24.86 -5.99 -4.49
N ASP A 507 24.39 -4.75 -4.37
CA ASP A 507 22.98 -4.38 -4.46
C ASP A 507 22.69 -3.74 -5.82
N CYS A 508 22.24 -4.58 -6.75
CA CYS A 508 21.82 -4.19 -8.10
C CYS A 508 20.31 -3.85 -8.16
N VAL A 509 19.72 -3.48 -7.01
CA VAL A 509 18.29 -3.17 -6.88
C VAL A 509 18.11 -1.71 -6.45
N HIS A 510 18.81 -1.29 -5.40
CA HIS A 510 18.72 0.07 -4.89
C HIS A 510 19.63 1.02 -5.68
N TRP A 511 19.35 2.31 -5.51
CA TRP A 511 19.91 3.39 -6.31
C TRP A 511 20.69 4.36 -5.42
N CYS A 512 21.85 4.82 -5.88
CA CYS A 512 22.55 5.91 -5.21
C CYS A 512 21.71 7.19 -5.26
N LEU A 513 21.84 8.03 -4.23
CA LEU A 513 21.28 9.39 -4.19
C LEU A 513 22.41 10.41 -3.94
N PRO A 514 22.53 11.49 -4.73
CA PRO A 514 21.74 11.83 -5.92
C PRO A 514 21.94 10.81 -7.06
N GLY A 515 20.99 10.76 -8.01
CA GLY A 515 21.02 9.80 -9.12
C GLY A 515 19.67 9.61 -9.81
N LEU A 516 19.45 8.41 -10.36
CA LEU A 516 18.29 8.08 -11.19
C LEU A 516 16.92 8.44 -10.57
N GLN A 517 16.77 8.33 -9.24
CA GLN A 517 15.48 8.58 -8.59
C GLN A 517 15.09 10.08 -8.59
N ASP A 518 16.06 10.96 -8.81
CA ASP A 518 15.83 12.40 -9.01
C ASP A 518 15.09 12.62 -10.34
N THR A 519 15.52 11.92 -11.41
CA THR A 519 14.80 11.93 -12.69
C THR A 519 13.40 11.33 -12.60
N TRP A 520 13.15 10.35 -11.74
CA TRP A 520 11.78 9.88 -11.48
C TRP A 520 10.91 11.00 -10.87
N ASN A 521 11.51 11.90 -10.09
CA ASN A 521 10.86 13.06 -9.49
C ASN A 521 10.77 14.27 -10.44
N GLU A 522 11.70 14.46 -11.37
CA GLU A 522 11.57 15.40 -12.50
C GLU A 522 10.40 15.02 -13.42
N LEU A 523 10.25 13.72 -13.73
CA LEU A 523 9.14 13.22 -14.54
C LEU A 523 7.79 13.33 -13.80
N LEU A 524 7.79 13.11 -12.48
CA LEU A 524 6.62 13.36 -11.63
C LEU A 524 6.25 14.84 -11.59
N PHE A 525 7.22 15.73 -11.37
CA PHE A 525 7.04 17.18 -11.46
C PHE A 525 6.46 17.59 -12.82
N THR A 526 7.01 17.06 -13.91
CA THR A 526 6.52 17.30 -15.28
C THR A 526 5.06 16.87 -15.44
N LYS A 527 4.68 15.64 -15.02
CA LYS A 527 3.28 15.17 -15.09
C LYS A 527 2.31 15.86 -14.13
N LEU A 528 2.80 16.56 -13.10
CA LEU A 528 1.98 17.37 -12.20
C LEU A 528 1.72 18.77 -12.75
N PHE A 529 2.73 19.42 -13.33
CA PHE A 529 2.67 20.83 -13.73
C PHE A 529 2.46 21.08 -15.24
N TYR A 530 2.79 20.11 -16.08
CA TYR A 530 2.72 20.15 -17.53
C TYR A 530 2.04 18.88 -18.10
N PRO A 531 0.80 18.57 -17.67
CA PRO A 531 0.08 17.35 -18.07
C PRO A 531 -0.35 17.34 -19.53
#